data_AF-A0A183DFQ8-F1
#
_entry.id   AF-A0A183DFQ8-F1
#
_cell.length_a   1.000
_cell.length_b   1.000
_cell.length_c   1.000
_cell.angle_alpha   90.00
_cell.angle_beta   90.00
_cell.angle_gamma   90.00
#
_symmetry.space_group_name_H-M   'P 1'
#
loop_
_entity.id
_entity.type
_entity.pdbx_description
1 polymer ?
#
loop_
_entity_poly.entity_id
_entity_poly.type
_entity_poly.pdbx_seq_one_letter_code
_entity_poly.pdbx_strand_id
1 'polypeptide(L)' 'MSVEELLKSLKTIGKRCGEDQIDRLHYFVTANLLVAASTISAWKMLDGRALECMTPTAFPNSWISVSFVLFCQ' A
#
# COMPACT_ATOMS: atom_id res chain seq x y z
N MET A 1 39.12 -33.49 8.95
CA MET A 1 38.18 -32.42 8.53
C MET A 1 38.68 -31.12 9.14
N SER A 2 39.14 -30.18 8.32
CA SER A 2 39.80 -28.94 8.78
C SER A 2 38.78 -27.90 9.26
N VAL A 3 39.13 -27.15 10.30
CA VAL A 3 38.35 -26.03 10.86
C VAL A 3 38.08 -24.91 9.83
N GLU A 4 38.91 -24.84 8.79
CA GLU A 4 38.77 -23.89 7.68
C GLU A 4 37.52 -24.15 6.83
N GLU A 5 37.15 -25.42 6.67
CA GLU A 5 35.96 -25.82 5.91
C GLU A 5 34.67 -25.54 6.69
N LEU A 6 34.72 -25.66 8.02
CA LEU A 6 33.63 -25.23 8.90
C LEU A 6 33.41 -23.71 8.86
N LEU A 7 34.49 -22.92 8.88
CA LEU A 7 34.40 -21.46 8.79
C LEU A 7 33.86 -21.00 7.43
N LYS A 8 34.27 -21.63 6.32
CA LYS A 8 33.71 -21.34 4.98
C LYS A 8 32.23 -21.69 4.88
N SER A 9 31.82 -22.82 5.46
CA SER A 9 30.42 -23.25 5.48
C SER A 9 29.54 -22.29 6.30
N LEU A 10 29.99 -21.92 7.50
CA LEU A 10 29.30 -20.95 8.36
C LEU A 10 29.20 -19.56 7.71
N LYS A 11 30.26 -19.11 7.03
CA LYS A 11 30.25 -17.83 6.31
C LYS A 11 29.26 -17.83 5.15
N THR A 12 29.11 -18.96 4.46
CA THR A 12 28.15 -19.12 3.35
C THR A 12 26.72 -19.14 3.87
N ILE A 13 26.47 -19.84 4.97
CA ILE A 13 25.16 -19.91 5.63
C ILE A 13 24.74 -18.54 6.18
N GLY A 14 25.66 -17.83 6.86
CA GLY A 14 25.40 -16.48 7.37
C GLY A 14 25.07 -15.46 6.28
N LYS A 15 25.76 -15.56 5.13
CA LYS A 15 25.48 -14.70 3.97
C LYS A 15 24.08 -14.93 3.41
N ARG A 16 23.65 -16.19 3.25
CA ARG A 16 22.28 -16.51 2.76
C ARG A 16 21.21 -16.10 3.76
N CYS A 17 21.41 -16.38 5.05
CA CYS A 17 20.40 -16.14 6.09
C CYS A 17 20.08 -14.64 6.28
N GLY A 18 21.03 -13.75 6.00
CA GLY A 18 20.83 -12.30 6.08
C GLY A 18 20.05 -11.72 4.89
N GLU A 19 20.41 -12.10 3.67
CA GLU A 19 19.77 -11.56 2.45
C GLU A 19 18.34 -12.08 2.29
N ASP A 20 18.10 -13.38 2.52
CA ASP A 20 16.78 -14.01 2.31
C ASP A 20 15.69 -13.49 3.28
N GLN A 21 16.09 -13.06 4.48
CA GLN A 21 15.15 -12.55 5.49
C GLN A 21 14.72 -11.12 5.25
N ILE A 22 15.62 -10.29 4.70
CA ILE A 22 15.31 -8.89 4.39
C ILE A 22 14.32 -8.83 3.22
N ASP A 23 14.53 -9.63 2.18
CA ASP A 23 13.60 -9.75 1.06
C ASP A 23 12.21 -10.21 1.51
N ARG A 24 12.17 -11.22 2.39
CA ARG A 24 10.90 -11.74 2.94
C ARG A 24 10.19 -10.72 3.85
N LEU A 25 10.95 -9.93 4.61
CA LEU A 25 10.40 -8.83 5.40
C LEU A 25 9.83 -7.73 4.50
N HIS A 26 10.56 -7.33 3.46
CA HIS A 26 10.10 -6.29 2.53
C HIS A 26 8.84 -6.71 1.77
N TYR A 27 8.76 -7.96 1.32
CA TYR A 27 7.55 -8.48 0.67
C TYR A 27 6.33 -8.41 1.61
N PHE A 28 6.51 -8.84 2.86
CA PHE A 28 5.43 -8.81 3.85
C PHE A 28 5.03 -7.38 4.21
N VAL A 29 5.99 -6.51 4.53
CA VAL A 29 5.71 -5.12 4.95
C VAL A 29 5.05 -4.33 3.83
N THR A 30 5.58 -4.39 2.61
CA THR A 30 5.08 -3.58 1.48
C THR A 30 3.64 -3.97 1.12
N ALA A 31 3.34 -5.26 1.05
CA ALA A 31 2.00 -5.74 0.73
C ALA A 31 0.98 -5.33 1.80
N ASN A 32 1.31 -5.52 3.08
CA ASN A 32 0.42 -5.15 4.18
C ASN A 32 0.23 -3.63 4.28
N LEU A 33 1.27 -2.84 4.00
CA LEU A 33 1.18 -1.38 3.98
C LEU A 33 0.25 -0.90 2.87
N LEU A 34 0.33 -1.47 1.66
CA LEU A 34 -0.56 -1.12 0.56
C LEU A 34 -2.02 -1.46 0.88
N VAL A 35 -2.27 -2.64 1.44
CA VAL A 35 -3.61 -3.07 1.85
C VAL A 35 -4.18 -2.18 2.95
N ALA A 36 -3.35 -1.81 3.93
CA ALA A 36 -3.76 -0.86 4.96
C ALA A 36 -4.07 0.51 4.37
N ALA A 37 -3.20 1.02 3.49
CA ALA A 37 -3.38 2.32 2.85
C ALA A 37 -4.65 2.37 1.98
N SER A 38 -4.94 1.31 1.22
CA SER A 38 -6.16 1.23 0.41
C SER A 38 -7.42 1.15 1.26
N THR A 39 -7.36 0.43 2.38
CA THR A 39 -8.48 0.34 3.33
C THR A 39 -8.72 1.68 4.00
N ILE A 40 -7.66 2.39 4.42
CA ILE A 40 -7.76 3.72 5.05
C ILE A 40 -8.30 4.75 4.05
N SER A 41 -7.82 4.73 2.80
CA SER A 41 -8.30 5.67 1.78
C SER A 41 -9.77 5.40 1.43
N ALA A 42 -10.15 4.13 1.24
CA ALA A 42 -11.54 3.75 1.02
C ALA A 42 -12.43 4.17 2.20
N TRP A 43 -11.97 3.94 3.44
CA TRP A 43 -12.72 4.33 4.63
C TRP A 43 -12.91 5.85 4.72
N LYS A 44 -11.91 6.65 4.32
CA LYS A 44 -12.07 8.10 4.20
C LYS A 44 -13.00 8.53 3.07
N MET A 45 -13.12 7.76 1.99
CA MET A 45 -14.09 8.04 0.91
C MET A 45 -15.54 7.87 1.39
N LEU A 46 -15.78 7.05 2.41
CA LEU A 46 -17.11 6.87 3.02
C LEU A 46 -17.51 8.00 3.99
N ASP A 47 -16.57 8.86 4.41
CA ASP A 47 -16.82 9.95 5.39
C ASP A 47 -17.50 11.18 4.76
N GLY A 48 -18.24 10.98 3.67
CA GLY A 48 -19.23 11.92 3.17
C GLY A 48 -18.78 12.86 2.06
N ARG A 49 -17.48 12.99 1.76
CA ARG A 49 -16.97 13.76 0.60
C ARG A 49 -15.68 13.20 0.02
N ALA A 50 -15.78 12.11 -0.74
CA ALA A 50 -14.64 11.52 -1.45
C ALA A 50 -14.07 12.43 -2.56
N LEU A 51 -14.94 13.19 -3.24
CA LEU A 51 -14.61 14.14 -4.29
C LEU A 51 -15.50 15.39 -4.17
N GLU A 52 -14.90 16.55 -3.92
CA GLU A 52 -15.55 17.84 -4.16
C GLU A 52 -15.39 18.15 -5.66
N CYS A 53 -16.37 17.73 -6.47
CA CYS A 53 -16.39 18.04 -7.89
C CYS A 53 -16.69 19.55 -8.04
N MET A 54 -15.81 20.30 -8.71
CA MET A 54 -16.00 21.74 -8.89
C MET A 54 -17.18 22.00 -9.83
N THR A 55 -18.39 22.14 -9.27
CA THR A 55 -19.58 22.46 -10.04
C THR A 55 -19.63 23.95 -10.36
N PRO A 56 -19.84 24.36 -11.62
CA PRO A 56 -20.04 25.77 -11.95
C PRO A 56 -21.25 26.33 -11.18
N THR A 57 -21.08 27.52 -10.60
CA THR A 57 -21.98 28.22 -9.64
C THR A 57 -23.40 28.52 -10.14
N ALA A 58 -23.77 28.07 -11.34
CA ALA A 58 -25.05 28.33 -12.00
C ALA A 58 -26.13 27.26 -11.75
N PHE A 59 -25.81 26.15 -11.07
CA PHE A 59 -26.77 25.06 -10.84
C PHE A 59 -27.32 25.03 -9.41
N PRO A 60 -28.63 24.75 -9.21
CA PRO A 60 -29.23 24.63 -7.89
C PRO A 60 -28.72 23.40 -7.12
N ASN A 61 -28.73 23.46 -5.78
CA ASN A 61 -28.18 22.43 -4.87
C ASN A 61 -28.66 20.99 -5.12
N SER A 62 -29.82 20.79 -5.77
CA SER A 62 -30.34 19.47 -6.13
C SER A 62 -29.56 18.78 -7.27
N TRP A 63 -28.79 19.52 -8.07
CA TRP A 63 -28.02 18.98 -9.19
C TRP A 63 -26.63 18.49 -8.77
N ILE A 64 -26.10 18.95 -7.63
CA ILE A 64 -24.82 18.48 -7.08
C ILE A 64 -24.87 16.98 -6.76
N SER A 65 -26.01 16.48 -6.26
CA SER A 65 -26.18 15.06 -5.92
C SER A 65 -26.21 14.16 -7.17
N VAL A 66 -26.71 14.67 -8.30
CA VAL A 66 -26.77 13.95 -9.58
C VAL A 66 -25.42 14.02 -10.31
N SER A 67 -24.74 15.16 -10.29
CA SER A 67 -23.39 15.33 -10.87
C SER A 67 -22.33 14.49 -10.15
N PHE A 68 -22.45 14.28 -8.83
CA PHE A 68 -21.53 13.44 -8.07
C PHE A 68 -21.50 11.98 -8.59
N VAL A 69 -22.66 11.44 -8.97
CA VAL A 69 -22.80 10.06 -9.45
C VAL A 69 -22.43 9.91 -10.92
N LEU A 70 -22.70 10.93 -11.76
CA LEU A 70 -22.61 10.80 -13.22
C LEU A 70 -21.32 11.37 -13.85
N PHE A 71 -20.59 12.25 -13.15
CA PHE A 71 -19.48 13.02 -13.74
C PHE A 71 -18.14 12.92 -12.97
N CYS A 72 -18.13 12.25 -11.82
CA CYS A 72 -16.98 12.09 -10.93
C CYS A 72 -16.61 10.60 -10.72
N GLN A 73 -16.92 9.76 -11.71
CA GLN A 73 -16.37 8.41 -11.86
C GLN A 73 -15.36 8.42 -13.00
#